data_AF-A0A411PDX8-F1
#
_entry.id   AF-A0A411PDX8-F1
#
_cell.length_a   1.000
_cell.length_b   1.000
_cell.length_c   1.000
_cell.angle_alpha   90.00
_cell.angle_beta   90.00
_cell.angle_gamma   90.00
#
_symmetry.space_group_name_H-M   'P 1'
#
loop_
_entity.id
_entity.type
_entity.pdbx_description
1 polymer ?
#
loop_
_entity_poly.entity_id
_entity_poly.type
_entity_poly.pdbx_seq_one_letter_code
_entity_poly.pdbx_strand_id
1 'polypeptide(L)'
;MINKAPVVIGGVFIAYLVFVGVTMTVYEPSPDDRPWEDRQEHNARQMSDLEFGYTIKQVNQLLGSADFVEAKQSDDGNFKLMYYRTHHQKSDSKTTKDECTPLLFKDSQLIAWGQDTIAQYMELPVLLGLNN
;
A
#
# COMPACT_ATOMS: atom_id res chain seq x y z
N MET A 1 -28.44 -26.76 -44.83
CA MET A 1 -28.50 -25.91 -43.61
C MET A 1 -27.19 -25.13 -43.52
N ILE A 2 -27.22 -23.80 -43.41
CA ILE A 2 -26.00 -22.98 -43.30
C ILE A 2 -25.46 -23.12 -41.87
N ASN A 3 -24.18 -23.52 -41.74
CA ASN A 3 -23.52 -23.66 -40.44
C ASN A 3 -23.26 -22.26 -39.85
N LYS A 4 -23.93 -21.93 -38.74
CA LYS A 4 -23.80 -20.64 -38.06
C LYS A 4 -22.59 -20.57 -37.12
N ALA A 5 -21.90 -21.70 -36.89
CA ALA A 5 -20.77 -21.77 -35.96
C ALA A 5 -19.66 -20.75 -36.22
N PRO A 6 -19.22 -20.47 -37.47
CA PRO A 6 -18.16 -19.49 -37.72
C PRO A 6 -18.55 -18.07 -37.31
N VAL A 7 -19.81 -17.69 -37.52
CA VAL A 7 -20.34 -16.36 -37.15
C VAL A 7 -20.42 -16.22 -35.63
N VAL A 8 -20.86 -17.27 -34.94
CA VAL A 8 -20.90 -17.30 -33.48
C VAL A 8 -19.50 -17.20 -32.89
N ILE A 9 -18.54 -17.98 -33.40
CA ILE A 9 -17.14 -17.96 -32.95
C ILE A 9 -16.52 -16.57 -33.18
N GLY A 10 -16.73 -15.99 -34.37
CA GLY A 10 -16.24 -14.64 -34.68
C GLY A 10 -16.83 -13.58 -33.74
N GLY A 11 -18.13 -13.67 -33.43
CA GLY A 11 -18.79 -12.77 -32.49
C GLY A 11 -18.22 -12.87 -31.07
N VAL A 12 -17.99 -14.08 -30.57
CA VAL A 12 -17.39 -14.31 -29.25
C VAL A 12 -15.96 -13.76 -29.19
N PHE A 13 -15.18 -13.95 -30.25
CA PHE A 13 -13.81 -13.43 -30.33
C PHE A 13 -13.77 -11.89 -30.31
N ILE A 14 -14.63 -11.23 -31.08
CA ILE A 14 -14.74 -9.76 -31.07
C ILE A 14 -15.17 -9.25 -29.69
N ALA A 15 -16.16 -9.90 -29.06
CA ALA A 15 -16.60 -9.53 -27.71
C ALA A 15 -15.46 -9.66 -26.68
N TYR A 16 -14.63 -10.70 -26.78
CA TYR A 16 -13.45 -10.88 -25.92
C TYR A 16 -12.41 -9.78 -26.13
N LEU A 17 -12.10 -9.41 -27.38
CA LEU A 17 -11.15 -8.32 -27.65
C LEU A 17 -11.64 -6.97 -27.12
N VAL A 18 -12.94 -6.67 -27.24
CA VAL A 18 -13.53 -5.47 -26.66
C VAL A 18 -13.42 -5.49 -25.14
N PHE A 19 -13.72 -6.63 -24.50
CA PHE A 19 -13.59 -6.79 -23.05
C PHE A 19 -12.15 -6.55 -22.58
N VAL A 20 -11.16 -7.18 -23.22
CA VAL A 20 -9.74 -6.97 -22.89
C VAL A 20 -9.34 -5.51 -23.07
N GLY A 21 -9.75 -4.88 -24.17
CA GLY A 21 -9.50 -3.46 -24.42
C GLY A 21 -10.06 -2.56 -23.32
N VAL A 22 -11.30 -2.79 -22.88
CA VAL A 22 -11.89 -2.05 -21.75
C VAL A 22 -11.10 -2.28 -20.47
N THR A 23 -10.76 -3.53 -20.13
CA THR A 23 -10.01 -3.83 -18.91
C THR A 23 -8.65 -3.14 -18.87
N MET A 24 -7.92 -3.08 -19.99
CA MET A 24 -6.62 -2.41 -20.08
C MET A 24 -6.71 -0.89 -19.85
N THR A 25 -7.87 -0.27 -20.09
CA THR A 25 -8.08 1.17 -19.84
C THR A 25 -8.59 1.49 -18.44
N VAL A 26 -9.19 0.51 -17.76
CA VAL A 26 -9.85 0.69 -16.46
C VAL A 26 -8.99 0.15 -15.31
N TYR A 27 -8.17 -0.87 -15.56
CA TYR A 27 -7.35 -1.50 -14.54
C TYR A 27 -6.01 -0.78 -14.37
N GLU A 28 -5.82 -0.15 -13.22
CA GLU A 28 -4.53 0.38 -12.78
C GLU A 28 -3.87 -0.66 -11.84
N PRO A 29 -2.73 -1.27 -12.20
CA PRO A 29 -2.08 -2.25 -11.35
C PRO A 29 -1.58 -1.59 -10.05
N SER A 30 -2.03 -2.09 -8.91
CA SER A 30 -1.58 -1.63 -7.60
C SER A 30 -0.22 -2.27 -7.25
N PRO A 31 0.63 -1.60 -6.46
CA PRO A 31 1.81 -2.26 -5.89
C PRO A 31 1.50 -3.56 -5.13
N ASP A 32 0.26 -3.70 -4.63
CA ASP A 32 -0.22 -4.90 -3.92
C ASP A 32 -0.42 -6.12 -4.85
N ASP A 33 -0.57 -5.92 -6.16
CA ASP A 33 -0.76 -7.00 -7.13
C ASP A 33 0.56 -7.67 -7.55
N ARG A 34 1.69 -7.11 -7.11
CA ARG A 34 3.03 -7.60 -7.46
C ARG A 34 3.50 -8.74 -6.56
N PRO A 35 4.34 -9.66 -7.07
CA PRO A 35 5.12 -10.56 -6.22
C PRO A 35 5.85 -9.78 -5.13
N TRP A 36 6.05 -10.41 -3.97
CA TRP A 36 6.59 -9.72 -2.79
C TRP A 36 8.00 -9.19 -3.03
N GLU A 37 8.81 -9.86 -3.85
CA GLU A 37 10.15 -9.41 -4.25
C GLU A 37 10.07 -8.07 -5.02
N ASP A 38 9.20 -8.02 -6.03
CA ASP A 38 9.01 -6.83 -6.87
C ASP A 38 8.40 -5.66 -6.07
N ARG A 39 7.43 -5.97 -5.19
CA ARG A 39 6.82 -4.97 -4.29
C ARG A 39 7.86 -4.36 -3.35
N GLN A 40 8.75 -5.18 -2.79
CA GLN A 40 9.81 -4.73 -1.91
C GLN A 40 10.80 -3.79 -2.63
N GLU A 41 11.29 -4.20 -3.81
CA GLU A 41 12.22 -3.37 -4.58
C GLU A 41 11.57 -2.07 -5.04
N HIS A 42 10.31 -2.13 -5.49
CA HIS A 42 9.51 -0.95 -5.81
C HIS A 42 9.40 0.00 -4.62
N ASN A 43 8.98 -0.51 -3.45
CA ASN A 43 8.84 0.30 -2.26
C ASN A 43 10.16 0.94 -1.83
N ALA A 44 11.26 0.18 -1.86
CA ALA A 44 12.59 0.68 -1.53
C ALA A 44 13.00 1.87 -2.40
N ARG A 45 12.71 1.81 -3.71
CA ARG A 45 13.01 2.89 -4.65
C ARG A 45 12.10 4.10 -4.44
N GLN A 46 10.80 3.88 -4.21
CA GLN A 46 9.83 4.97 -4.05
C GLN A 46 9.94 5.71 -2.71
N MET A 47 10.69 5.20 -1.73
CA MET A 47 10.96 5.91 -0.48
C MET A 47 11.60 7.29 -0.71
N SER A 48 12.35 7.50 -1.81
CA SER A 48 12.91 8.81 -2.17
C SER A 48 11.87 9.84 -2.61
N ASP A 49 10.69 9.37 -3.03
CA ASP A 49 9.63 10.19 -3.62
C ASP A 49 8.55 10.56 -2.59
N LEU A 50 8.74 10.14 -1.32
CA LEU A 50 7.89 10.52 -0.21
C LEU A 50 8.11 11.98 0.16
N GLU A 51 7.01 12.69 0.37
CA GLU A 51 7.02 14.07 0.84
C GLU A 51 6.20 14.20 2.13
N PHE A 52 6.64 15.10 3.01
CA PHE A 52 5.85 15.46 4.19
C PHE A 52 4.47 15.99 3.78
N GLY A 53 3.47 15.68 4.59
CA GLY A 53 2.08 16.07 4.33
C GLY A 53 1.32 15.13 3.39
N TYR A 54 1.99 14.16 2.75
CA TYR A 54 1.29 13.12 1.99
C TYR A 54 0.24 12.43 2.84
N THR A 55 -0.96 12.31 2.28
CA THR A 55 -2.04 11.56 2.91
C THR A 55 -1.76 10.06 2.85
N ILE A 56 -2.36 9.30 3.77
CA ILE A 56 -2.31 7.81 3.72
C ILE A 56 -2.75 7.29 2.34
N LYS A 57 -3.73 7.94 1.69
CA LYS A 57 -4.16 7.56 0.34
C LYS A 57 -3.04 7.72 -0.68
N GLN A 58 -2.33 8.85 -0.68
CA GLN A 58 -1.22 9.10 -1.60
C GLN A 58 -0.06 8.13 -1.35
N VAL A 59 0.26 7.86 -0.08
CA VAL A 59 1.29 6.86 0.25
C VAL A 59 0.86 5.47 -0.21
N ASN A 60 -0.42 5.10 -0.05
CA ASN A 60 -0.90 3.79 -0.52
C ASN A 60 -0.92 3.69 -2.05
N GLN A 61 -1.16 4.78 -2.77
CA GLN A 61 -1.01 4.80 -4.23
C GLN A 61 0.44 4.58 -4.66
N LEU A 62 1.39 5.08 -3.87
CA LEU A 62 2.82 4.96 -4.15
C LEU A 62 3.39 3.58 -3.77
N LEU A 63 3.05 3.08 -2.59
CA LEU A 63 3.70 1.92 -1.94
C LEU A 63 2.79 0.69 -1.78
N GLY A 64 1.50 0.80 -2.12
CA GLY A 64 0.49 -0.21 -1.82
C GLY A 64 0.01 -0.12 -0.37
N SER A 65 -0.62 -1.17 0.12
CA SER A 65 -1.09 -1.25 1.51
C SER A 65 0.08 -1.44 2.47
N ALA A 66 -0.05 -1.00 3.73
CA ALA A 66 0.96 -1.30 4.76
C ALA A 66 0.85 -2.76 5.23
N ASP A 67 1.99 -3.38 5.53
CA ASP A 67 2.06 -4.75 6.06
C ASP A 67 1.69 -4.79 7.56
N PHE A 68 2.00 -3.73 8.29
CA PHE A 68 1.58 -3.55 9.70
C PHE A 68 1.12 -2.12 9.95
N VAL A 69 0.18 -1.97 10.88
CA VAL A 69 -0.31 -0.66 11.31
C VAL A 69 -0.45 -0.65 12.83
N GLU A 70 0.06 0.39 13.46
CA GLU A 70 -0.20 0.73 14.85
C GLU A 70 -0.85 2.11 14.91
N ALA A 71 -1.72 2.34 15.89
CA ALA A 71 -2.37 3.63 16.07
C ALA A 71 -2.43 4.04 17.55
N LYS A 72 -2.26 5.34 17.79
CA LYS A 72 -2.42 6.00 19.08
C LYS A 72 -3.27 7.24 18.90
N GLN A 73 -4.21 7.45 19.81
CA GLN A 73 -4.85 8.75 19.97
C GLN A 73 -4.15 9.49 21.12
N SER A 74 -3.92 10.77 20.92
CA SER A 74 -3.33 11.69 21.89
C SER A 74 -4.17 12.96 21.94
N ASP A 75 -3.95 13.81 22.95
CA ASP A 75 -4.54 15.15 23.00
C ASP A 75 -4.07 15.99 21.80
N ASP A 76 -2.87 15.71 21.30
CA ASP A 76 -2.27 16.41 20.15
C ASP A 76 -2.76 15.91 18.79
N GLY A 77 -3.54 14.82 18.72
CA GLY A 77 -4.11 14.29 17.47
C GLY A 77 -4.08 12.77 17.36
N ASN A 78 -4.44 12.26 16.17
CA ASN A 78 -4.45 10.84 15.88
C ASN A 78 -3.17 10.43 15.15
N PHE A 79 -2.41 9.53 15.75
CA PHE A 79 -1.15 9.04 15.21
C PHE A 79 -1.30 7.63 14.68
N LYS A 80 -0.67 7.35 13.53
CA LYS A 80 -0.55 6.00 12.97
C LYS A 80 0.89 5.73 12.56
N LEU A 81 1.42 4.60 12.96
CA LEU A 81 2.71 4.09 12.51
C LEU A 81 2.45 2.93 11.54
N MET A 82 2.72 3.16 10.26
CA MET A 82 2.47 2.20 9.19
C MET A 82 3.80 1.65 8.67
N TYR A 83 3.89 0.33 8.50
CA TYR A 83 5.12 -0.36 8.12
C TYR A 83 4.98 -0.90 6.70
N TYR A 84 5.94 -0.56 5.84
CA TYR A 84 5.99 -1.02 4.46
C TYR A 84 7.26 -1.84 4.23
N ARG A 85 7.12 -3.06 3.70
CA ARG A 85 8.25 -3.91 3.34
C ARG A 85 9.14 -3.18 2.31
N THR A 86 10.42 -3.05 2.62
CA THR A 86 11.41 -2.31 1.80
C THR A 86 12.72 -3.06 1.63
N HIS A 87 12.97 -4.09 2.42
CA HIS A 87 14.19 -4.86 2.33
C HIS A 87 13.94 -6.30 2.77
N HIS A 88 14.79 -7.21 2.32
CA HIS A 88 14.70 -8.62 2.65
C HIS A 88 15.77 -8.94 3.69
N GLN A 89 15.37 -9.59 4.77
CA GLN A 89 16.27 -10.06 5.81
C GLN A 89 16.24 -11.59 5.93
N LYS A 90 15.06 -12.21 5.81
CA LYS A 90 14.90 -13.67 5.97
C LYS A 90 14.01 -14.25 4.87
N SER A 91 14.42 -15.40 4.29
CA SER A 91 13.63 -16.14 3.29
C SER A 91 12.73 -17.20 3.95
N ASP A 92 11.94 -16.82 4.95
CA ASP A 92 11.07 -17.74 5.70
C ASP A 92 9.58 -17.59 5.34
N SER A 93 9.29 -16.95 4.20
CA SER A 93 7.93 -16.67 3.68
C SER A 93 7.06 -15.81 4.61
N LYS A 94 7.65 -15.15 5.61
CA LYS A 94 6.93 -14.24 6.52
C LYS A 94 7.56 -12.85 6.46
N THR A 95 6.72 -11.83 6.43
CA THR A 95 7.17 -10.45 6.61
C THR A 95 7.30 -10.16 8.10
N THR A 96 8.41 -9.57 8.50
CA THR A 96 8.63 -9.07 9.87
C THR A 96 8.90 -7.57 9.88
N LYS A 97 8.70 -6.90 11.01
CA LYS A 97 8.84 -5.43 11.09
C LYS A 97 10.26 -4.93 10.82
N ASP A 98 11.26 -5.75 11.08
CA ASP A 98 12.67 -5.50 10.78
C ASP A 98 13.04 -5.70 9.31
N GLU A 99 12.07 -6.01 8.44
CA GLU A 99 12.14 -5.95 6.97
C GLU A 99 11.40 -4.73 6.39
N CYS A 100 10.82 -3.91 7.28
CA CYS A 100 9.96 -2.80 6.91
C CYS A 100 10.58 -1.44 7.25
N THR A 101 10.19 -0.42 6.50
CA THR A 101 10.44 0.97 6.85
C THR A 101 9.16 1.55 7.46
N PRO A 102 9.21 2.11 8.68
CA PRO A 102 8.04 2.70 9.32
C PRO A 102 7.82 4.14 8.85
N LEU A 103 6.56 4.50 8.61
CA LEU A 103 6.07 5.83 8.27
C LEU A 103 5.09 6.27 9.37
N LEU A 104 5.34 7.41 9.99
CA LEU A 104 4.48 8.01 11.01
C LEU A 104 3.61 9.09 10.43
N PHE A 105 2.32 8.95 10.71
CA PHE A 105 1.29 9.87 10.33
C PHE A 105 0.71 10.55 11.55
N LYS A 106 0.39 11.84 11.42
CA LYS A 106 -0.47 12.60 12.34
C LYS A 106 -1.67 13.10 11.55
N ASP A 107 -2.87 12.83 12.05
CA ASP A 107 -4.13 13.22 11.42
C ASP A 107 -4.20 12.87 9.92
N SER A 108 -3.73 11.65 9.61
CA SER A 108 -3.64 11.08 8.26
C SER A 108 -2.62 11.72 7.31
N GLN A 109 -1.72 12.58 7.81
CA GLN A 109 -0.64 13.18 7.03
C GLN A 109 0.73 12.65 7.48
N LEU A 110 1.62 12.37 6.52
CA LEU A 110 2.98 11.89 6.77
C LEU A 110 3.82 12.97 7.45
N ILE A 111 4.37 12.66 8.63
CA ILE A 111 5.19 13.59 9.42
C ILE A 111 6.61 13.09 9.68
N ALA A 112 6.87 11.79 9.53
CA ALA A 112 8.21 11.20 9.65
C ALA A 112 8.24 9.81 9.00
N TRP A 113 9.42 9.35 8.62
CA TRP A 113 9.67 7.97 8.18
C TRP A 113 11.10 7.54 8.48
N GLY A 114 11.34 6.23 8.51
CA GLY A 114 12.63 5.64 8.86
C GLY A 114 12.69 5.17 10.32
N GLN A 115 13.71 4.38 10.66
CA GLN A 115 13.69 3.54 11.86
C GLN A 115 13.53 4.30 13.18
N ASP A 116 14.10 5.51 13.28
CA ASP A 116 14.02 6.35 14.48
C ASP A 116 12.59 6.80 14.81
N THR A 117 11.70 6.76 13.81
CA THR A 117 10.29 7.09 13.94
C THR A 117 9.56 6.18 14.94
N ILE A 118 10.04 4.95 15.14
CA ILE A 118 9.47 4.03 16.13
C ILE A 118 9.60 4.64 17.53
N ALA A 119 10.77 5.18 17.88
CA ALA A 119 10.98 5.81 19.19
C ALA A 119 10.06 7.02 19.38
N GLN A 120 9.97 7.88 18.36
CA GLN A 120 9.08 9.05 18.37
C GLN A 120 7.62 8.63 18.61
N TYR A 121 7.14 7.59 17.93
CA TYR A 121 5.80 7.06 18.14
C TYR A 121 5.60 6.48 19.54
N MET A 122 6.61 5.80 20.09
CA MET A 122 6.54 5.20 21.43
C MET A 122 6.43 6.25 22.55
N GLU A 123 7.08 7.40 22.37
CA GLU A 123 7.07 8.53 23.31
C GLU A 123 5.76 9.33 23.32
N LEU A 124 4.90 9.18 22.30
CA LEU A 124 3.63 9.89 22.24
C LEU A 124 2.71 9.51 23.42
N PRO A 125 2.15 10.50 24.15
CA PRO A 125 1.19 10.24 25.20
C PRO A 125 -0.10 9.67 24.60
N VAL A 126 -0.63 8.64 25.23
CA VAL A 126 -1.96 8.10 24.88
C VAL A 126 -3.01 8.92 25.59
N LEU A 127 -4.09 9.26 24.90
CA LEU A 127 -5.27 9.87 25.50
C LEU A 127 -5.85 8.88 26.51
N LEU A 128 -5.48 9.07 27.78
CA LEU A 128 -6.04 8.33 28.89
C LEU A 128 -7.33 9.03 29.25
N GLY A 129 -8.47 8.47 28.82
CA GLY A 129 -9.78 8.98 29.21
C GLY A 129 -9.88 8.99 30.74
N LEU A 130 -9.62 10.15 31.36
CA LEU A 130 -9.87 10.43 32.76
C LEU A 130 -10.80 11.63 32.86
N ASN A 131 -12.09 11.29 32.82
CA ASN A 131 -13.23 11.90 33.51
C ASN A 131 -13.41 13.42 33.49
N ASN A 132 -14.51 13.85 32.85
CA ASN A 132 -15.69 14.29 33.60
C ASN A 132 -16.95 13.73 32.93
#